data_AF-A0A9X1FTQ9-F1
#
_entry.id   AF-A0A9X1FTQ9-F1
#
_cell.length_a   1.000
_cell.length_b   1.000
_cell.length_c   1.000
_cell.angle_alpha   90.00
_cell.angle_beta   90.00
_cell.angle_gamma   90.00
#
_symmetry.space_group_name_H-M   'P 1'
#
loop_
_entity.id
_entity.type
_entity.pdbx_description
1 polymer ?
#
loop_
_entity_poly.entity_id
_entity_poly.type
_entity_poly.pdbx_seq_one_letter_code
_entity_poly.pdbx_strand_id
1 'polypeptide(L)'
;MTLTAFAAAARKAEREMRTVFPATPLLRNDHLSDRFGADIYLKREDLSPVRSYKLRGAFNAMRKVIPDHDLFVCASAGNHAQGVAFMCRHFGVQGVVFMPVTTPQQKIQKTQMFGGDHVEIRLVGDYFDKTLHAAQSFCAQAGAHFLSPFDDEDVIEGQASVAAEIQAQLGRVPDRIILPVGGGGLSAGVRSFFGNACAYTFVEPTGAQSLGKALEEGAPVDVSPINSFVDGAAVAKIGARTFERLSNVARSDVIHLSEDRICTTIVEMLNVEGIVLEPAGAMAIEALSDLAEEVKGKTVVCIASGGNFDFERLPEVKERAQRYSGIKKYFILRMPQRPGALKEFLNILGPEDDIARFEYLKKSARNFGSVLIGIETTRPENFVRFLTELDEAGFTYTDITNDETLAQFVI
;
A
#
# COMPACT_ATOMS: atom_id res chain seq x y z
N MET A 1 27.84 -14.33 14.63
CA MET A 1 27.80 -12.86 14.61
C MET A 1 27.46 -12.36 16.00
N THR A 2 28.28 -11.46 16.55
CA THR A 2 27.99 -10.77 17.82
C THR A 2 26.73 -9.93 17.62
N LEU A 3 25.74 -10.09 18.49
CA LEU A 3 24.47 -9.39 18.36
C LEU A 3 24.68 -7.89 18.62
N THR A 4 24.23 -7.02 17.71
CA THR A 4 24.28 -5.57 17.94
C THR A 4 23.35 -5.19 19.09
N ALA A 5 23.63 -4.07 19.78
CA ALA A 5 22.76 -3.58 20.85
C ALA A 5 21.32 -3.35 20.36
N PHE A 6 21.16 -2.84 19.13
CA PHE A 6 19.85 -2.66 18.50
C PHE A 6 19.13 -4.00 18.25
N ALA A 7 19.82 -5.01 17.71
CA ALA A 7 19.21 -6.33 17.50
C ALA A 7 18.84 -7.02 18.82
N ALA A 8 19.62 -6.80 19.89
CA ALA A 8 19.27 -7.26 21.23
C ALA A 8 17.98 -6.60 21.75
N ALA A 9 17.86 -5.28 21.57
CA ALA A 9 16.68 -4.51 21.96
C ALA A 9 15.43 -4.93 21.17
N ALA A 10 15.54 -5.06 19.84
CA ALA A 10 14.45 -5.54 18.99
C ALA A 10 13.95 -6.95 19.38
N ARG A 11 14.87 -7.88 19.73
CA ARG A 11 14.49 -9.21 20.27
C ARG A 11 13.83 -9.11 21.64
N LYS A 12 14.22 -8.14 22.48
CA LYS A 12 13.54 -7.91 23.75
C LYS A 12 12.12 -7.39 23.49
N ALA A 13 11.97 -6.40 22.61
CA ALA A 13 10.66 -5.88 22.20
C ALA A 13 9.75 -6.99 21.67
N GLU A 14 10.28 -7.86 20.80
CA GLU A 14 9.58 -9.04 20.26
C GLU A 14 9.06 -9.97 21.36
N ARG A 15 9.91 -10.37 22.32
CA ARG A 15 9.51 -11.27 23.42
C ARG A 15 8.42 -10.67 24.30
N GLU A 16 8.53 -9.40 24.60
CA GLU A 16 7.61 -8.69 25.50
C GLU A 16 6.23 -8.51 24.86
N MET A 17 6.20 -8.35 23.53
CA MET A 17 4.97 -8.21 22.77
C MET A 17 4.12 -9.48 22.73
N ARG A 18 4.68 -10.63 23.15
CA ARG A 18 3.95 -11.91 23.26
C ARG A 18 2.83 -11.89 24.28
N THR A 19 2.85 -10.94 25.22
CA THR A 19 1.72 -10.71 26.13
C THR A 19 0.49 -10.15 25.40
N VAL A 20 0.66 -9.64 24.18
CA VAL A 20 -0.38 -9.02 23.37
C VAL A 20 -0.89 -9.97 22.28
N PHE A 21 0.02 -10.52 21.47
CA PHE A 21 -0.33 -11.41 20.36
C PHE A 21 0.81 -12.37 19.99
N PRO A 22 0.51 -13.55 19.41
CA PRO A 22 1.52 -14.51 18.98
C PRO A 22 2.34 -13.98 17.78
N ALA A 23 3.47 -14.64 17.48
CA ALA A 23 4.27 -14.27 16.31
C ALA A 23 3.43 -14.38 15.03
N THR A 24 3.52 -13.39 14.14
CA THR A 24 2.81 -13.49 12.86
C THR A 24 3.46 -14.59 12.02
N PRO A 25 2.71 -15.32 11.19
CA PRO A 25 3.29 -16.38 10.38
C PRO A 25 4.36 -15.87 9.40
N LEU A 26 5.43 -16.67 9.23
CA LEU A 26 6.33 -16.60 8.08
C LEU A 26 6.05 -17.85 7.24
N LEU A 27 5.31 -17.68 6.15
CA LEU A 27 4.80 -18.80 5.35
C LEU A 27 5.50 -18.82 4.00
N ARG A 28 6.06 -19.98 3.62
CA ARG A 28 6.46 -20.19 2.22
C ARG A 28 5.20 -20.13 1.36
N ASN A 29 5.27 -19.41 0.25
CA ASN A 29 4.18 -19.30 -0.70
C ASN A 29 4.55 -20.11 -1.95
N ASP A 30 3.88 -21.23 -2.17
CA ASP A 30 4.26 -22.18 -3.22
C ASP A 30 4.01 -21.60 -4.61
N HIS A 31 2.88 -20.90 -4.83
CA HIS A 31 2.55 -20.24 -6.11
C HIS A 31 3.63 -19.23 -6.54
N LEU A 32 4.01 -18.32 -5.64
CA LEU A 32 5.07 -17.34 -5.91
C LEU A 32 6.44 -18.02 -6.02
N SER A 33 6.70 -19.05 -5.22
CA SER A 33 7.98 -19.78 -5.27
C SER A 33 8.20 -20.45 -6.62
N ASP A 34 7.16 -21.11 -7.14
CA ASP A 34 7.19 -21.77 -8.44
C ASP A 34 7.30 -20.74 -9.58
N ARG A 35 6.54 -19.63 -9.49
CA ARG A 35 6.55 -18.55 -10.49
C ARG A 35 7.93 -17.89 -10.64
N PHE A 36 8.65 -17.67 -9.53
CA PHE A 36 9.93 -16.97 -9.53
C PHE A 36 11.15 -17.89 -9.43
N GLY A 37 10.95 -19.21 -9.35
CA GLY A 37 12.04 -20.18 -9.21
C GLY A 37 12.89 -19.93 -7.97
N ALA A 38 12.27 -19.53 -6.87
CA ALA A 38 12.90 -19.07 -5.63
C ALA A 38 12.09 -19.55 -4.42
N ASP A 39 12.68 -19.54 -3.21
CA ASP A 39 11.92 -19.79 -1.99
C ASP A 39 11.33 -18.47 -1.47
N ILE A 40 10.09 -18.18 -1.88
CA ILE A 40 9.38 -16.96 -1.50
C ILE A 40 8.61 -17.19 -0.21
N TYR A 41 8.92 -16.40 0.82
CA TYR A 41 8.21 -16.39 2.09
C TYR A 41 7.46 -15.08 2.27
N LEU A 42 6.22 -15.17 2.76
CA LEU A 42 5.41 -14.03 3.16
C LEU A 42 5.45 -13.89 4.68
N LYS A 43 5.91 -12.74 5.16
CA LYS A 43 5.77 -12.34 6.56
C LYS A 43 4.40 -11.68 6.73
N ARG A 44 3.45 -12.41 7.32
CA ARG A 44 2.00 -12.12 7.33
C ARG A 44 1.59 -11.13 8.42
N GLU A 45 2.08 -9.89 8.33
CA GLU A 45 1.71 -8.80 9.26
C GLU A 45 0.24 -8.36 9.12
N ASP A 46 -0.39 -8.67 7.99
CA ASP A 46 -1.84 -8.58 7.76
C ASP A 46 -2.67 -9.46 8.70
N LEU A 47 -2.06 -10.47 9.34
CA LEU A 47 -2.71 -11.35 10.33
C LEU A 47 -2.51 -10.89 11.79
N SER A 48 -1.91 -9.72 12.02
CA SER A 48 -1.86 -9.14 13.37
C SER A 48 -3.26 -8.74 13.87
N PRO A 49 -3.46 -8.48 15.19
CA PRO A 49 -4.76 -8.09 15.74
C PRO A 49 -5.42 -6.88 15.07
N VAL A 50 -4.59 -5.92 14.61
CA VAL A 50 -5.02 -4.72 13.88
C VAL A 50 -4.77 -4.82 12.37
N ARG A 51 -4.48 -6.04 11.88
CA ARG A 51 -4.20 -6.39 10.48
C ARG A 51 -3.11 -5.54 9.81
N SER A 52 -2.12 -5.12 10.57
CA SER A 52 -0.91 -4.46 10.08
C SER A 52 0.21 -4.49 11.12
N TYR A 53 1.44 -4.22 10.68
CA TYR A 53 2.61 -4.19 11.57
C TYR A 53 2.60 -3.04 12.60
N LYS A 54 1.75 -2.01 12.43
CA LYS A 54 1.82 -0.76 13.19
C LYS A 54 1.67 -0.92 14.70
N LEU A 55 1.00 -1.97 15.17
CA LEU A 55 0.89 -2.19 16.62
C LEU A 55 2.23 -2.46 17.30
N ARG A 56 3.25 -2.92 16.56
CA ARG A 56 4.56 -3.30 17.11
C ARG A 56 5.33 -2.09 17.63
N GLY A 57 5.44 -1.06 16.80
CA GLY A 57 6.05 0.21 17.20
C GLY A 57 5.23 0.93 18.28
N ALA A 58 3.90 0.92 18.17
CA ALA A 58 3.04 1.50 19.19
C ALA A 58 3.24 0.81 20.55
N PHE A 59 3.21 -0.52 20.59
CA PHE A 59 3.48 -1.30 21.80
C PHE A 59 4.82 -0.91 22.44
N ASN A 60 5.89 -0.88 21.64
CA ASN A 60 7.23 -0.70 22.18
C ASN A 60 7.52 0.73 22.67
N ALA A 61 7.03 1.74 21.95
CA ALA A 61 7.14 3.13 22.38
C ALA A 61 6.28 3.40 23.62
N MET A 62 5.01 2.98 23.61
CA MET A 62 4.10 3.23 24.72
C MET A 62 4.60 2.58 26.02
N ARG A 63 4.96 1.30 26.03
CA ARG A 63 5.42 0.60 27.25
C ARG A 63 6.63 1.25 27.94
N LYS A 64 7.45 2.00 27.20
CA LYS A 64 8.66 2.65 27.71
C LYS A 64 8.36 3.98 28.39
N VAL A 65 7.26 4.63 28.01
CA VAL A 65 6.89 5.97 28.49
C VAL A 65 5.65 5.98 29.39
N ILE A 66 4.88 4.88 29.44
CA ILE A 66 3.74 4.71 30.34
C ILE A 66 4.04 5.01 31.82
N PRO A 67 5.25 4.74 32.37
CA PRO A 67 5.56 5.17 33.73
C PRO A 67 5.39 6.68 33.98
N ASP A 68 5.55 7.50 32.93
CA ASP A 68 5.54 8.97 32.99
C ASP A 68 4.34 9.61 32.27
N HIS A 69 3.61 8.83 31.45
CA HIS A 69 2.51 9.33 30.62
C HIS A 69 1.32 8.36 30.58
N ASP A 70 0.12 8.88 30.84
CA ASP A 70 -1.15 8.15 30.79
C ASP A 70 -2.06 8.60 29.63
N LEU A 71 -1.68 9.66 28.91
CA LEU A 71 -2.39 10.20 27.76
C LEU A 71 -1.51 10.18 26.50
N PHE A 72 -2.00 9.53 25.45
CA PHE A 72 -1.32 9.39 24.16
C PHE A 72 -2.07 10.12 23.05
N VAL A 73 -1.34 10.76 22.14
CA VAL A 73 -1.93 11.50 21.02
C VAL A 73 -1.30 11.03 19.72
N CYS A 74 -2.10 10.83 18.68
CA CYS A 74 -1.58 10.60 17.33
C CYS A 74 -2.46 11.26 16.26
N ALA A 75 -1.89 11.48 15.08
CA ALA A 75 -2.62 11.91 13.89
C ALA A 75 -2.54 10.82 12.82
N SER A 76 -3.66 10.15 12.55
CA SER A 76 -3.77 9.13 11.50
C SER A 76 -5.24 8.73 11.34
N ALA A 77 -5.66 8.44 10.11
CA ALA A 77 -6.95 7.81 9.83
C ALA A 77 -6.82 6.32 9.46
N GLY A 78 -5.64 5.71 9.61
CA GLY A 78 -5.33 4.39 9.08
C GLY A 78 -4.70 3.44 10.10
N ASN A 79 -3.77 2.61 9.63
CA ASN A 79 -3.13 1.54 10.40
C ASN A 79 -2.48 2.02 11.70
N HIS A 80 -1.88 3.21 11.71
CA HIS A 80 -1.27 3.77 12.92
C HIS A 80 -2.33 4.07 13.99
N ALA A 81 -3.41 4.76 13.62
CA ALA A 81 -4.51 5.04 14.56
C ALA A 81 -5.10 3.78 15.17
N GLN A 82 -5.32 2.74 14.36
CA GLN A 82 -5.81 1.44 14.85
C GLN A 82 -4.82 0.78 15.82
N GLY A 83 -3.51 0.84 15.51
CA GLY A 83 -2.46 0.35 16.41
C GLY A 83 -2.40 1.10 17.73
N VAL A 84 -2.44 2.43 17.71
CA VAL A 84 -2.47 3.28 18.93
C VAL A 84 -3.71 2.98 19.75
N ALA A 85 -4.88 2.93 19.11
CA ALA A 85 -6.15 2.71 19.79
C ALA A 85 -6.19 1.34 20.48
N PHE A 86 -5.78 0.29 19.79
CA PHE A 86 -5.66 -1.04 20.37
C PHE A 86 -4.72 -1.04 21.58
N MET A 87 -3.57 -0.36 21.48
CA MET A 87 -2.59 -0.31 22.57
C MET A 87 -3.07 0.51 23.78
N CYS A 88 -3.81 1.61 23.56
CA CYS A 88 -4.39 2.38 24.66
C CYS A 88 -5.31 1.49 25.52
N ARG A 89 -6.18 0.72 24.85
CA ARG A 89 -7.04 -0.26 25.51
C ARG A 89 -6.24 -1.37 26.20
N HIS A 90 -5.21 -1.91 25.54
CA HIS A 90 -4.40 -2.99 26.11
C HIS A 90 -3.68 -2.56 27.40
N PHE A 91 -3.09 -1.36 27.41
CA PHE A 91 -2.35 -0.85 28.56
C PHE A 91 -3.24 -0.17 29.61
N GLY A 92 -4.52 0.07 29.31
CA GLY A 92 -5.43 0.77 30.22
C GLY A 92 -5.17 2.28 30.31
N VAL A 93 -4.55 2.88 29.29
CA VAL A 93 -4.25 4.31 29.19
C VAL A 93 -5.25 5.02 28.26
N GLN A 94 -5.22 6.35 28.23
CA GLN A 94 -6.11 7.15 27.39
C GLN A 94 -5.42 7.57 26.08
N GLY A 95 -6.19 7.63 25.00
CA GLY A 95 -5.73 8.04 23.68
C GLY A 95 -6.62 9.11 23.05
N VAL A 96 -6.02 10.07 22.35
CA VAL A 96 -6.75 11.00 21.47
C VAL A 96 -6.22 10.87 20.05
N VAL A 97 -7.08 10.41 19.15
CA VAL A 97 -6.75 10.16 17.74
C VAL A 97 -7.32 11.28 16.88
N PHE A 98 -6.44 12.04 16.26
CA PHE A 98 -6.83 13.09 15.32
C PHE A 98 -6.92 12.53 13.89
N MET A 99 -8.05 12.81 13.25
CA MET A 99 -8.32 12.42 11.86
C MET A 99 -8.83 13.62 11.06
N PRO A 100 -8.63 13.68 9.73
CA PRO A 100 -9.29 14.69 8.89
C PRO A 100 -10.82 14.58 8.95
N VAL A 101 -11.53 15.69 8.77
CA VAL A 101 -13.02 15.70 8.73
C VAL A 101 -13.59 14.92 7.54
N THR A 102 -12.78 14.72 6.50
CA THR A 102 -13.10 13.94 5.30
C THR A 102 -12.89 12.43 5.49
N THR A 103 -12.50 11.98 6.68
CA THR A 103 -12.23 10.56 6.93
C THR A 103 -13.49 9.71 6.78
N PRO A 104 -13.47 8.63 5.98
CA PRO A 104 -14.61 7.75 5.83
C PRO A 104 -15.06 7.13 7.15
N GLN A 105 -16.37 7.00 7.34
CA GLN A 105 -16.96 6.56 8.61
C GLN A 105 -16.51 5.15 9.02
N GLN A 106 -16.26 4.27 8.05
CA GLN A 106 -15.74 2.92 8.28
C GLN A 106 -14.37 2.95 8.99
N LYS A 107 -13.46 3.88 8.63
CA LYS A 107 -12.13 4.02 9.26
C LYS A 107 -12.23 4.55 10.70
N ILE A 108 -13.16 5.50 10.92
CA ILE A 108 -13.48 6.04 12.26
C ILE A 108 -14.02 4.91 13.15
N GLN A 109 -15.06 4.21 12.71
CA GLN A 109 -15.68 3.10 13.45
C GLN A 109 -14.67 2.02 13.80
N LYS A 110 -13.81 1.63 12.85
CA LYS A 110 -12.80 0.61 13.08
C LYS A 110 -11.78 1.01 14.14
N THR A 111 -11.34 2.26 14.14
CA THR A 111 -10.45 2.79 15.19
C THR A 111 -11.16 2.81 16.55
N GLN A 112 -12.43 3.23 16.60
CA GLN A 112 -13.23 3.21 17.81
C GLN A 112 -13.43 1.79 18.34
N MET A 113 -13.65 0.79 17.47
CA MET A 113 -13.79 -0.61 17.87
C MET A 113 -12.53 -1.16 18.54
N PHE A 114 -11.34 -0.77 18.07
CA PHE A 114 -10.09 -1.22 18.67
C PHE A 114 -9.82 -0.55 20.02
N GLY A 115 -10.07 0.75 20.14
CA GLY A 115 -9.81 1.49 21.39
C GLY A 115 -10.93 1.42 22.43
N GLY A 116 -12.19 1.24 22.03
CA GLY A 116 -13.34 1.29 22.94
C GLY A 116 -13.40 2.64 23.68
N ASP A 117 -13.64 2.58 24.98
CA ASP A 117 -13.72 3.77 25.84
C ASP A 117 -12.35 4.40 26.18
N HIS A 118 -11.25 3.78 25.73
CA HIS A 118 -9.89 4.28 25.95
C HIS A 118 -9.44 5.29 24.89
N VAL A 119 -10.25 5.53 23.85
CA VAL A 119 -9.90 6.50 22.81
C VAL A 119 -11.02 7.49 22.51
N GLU A 120 -10.62 8.74 22.39
CA GLU A 120 -11.40 9.81 21.81
C GLU A 120 -10.93 10.06 20.36
N ILE A 121 -11.85 10.08 19.39
CA ILE A 121 -11.54 10.46 18.02
C ILE A 121 -11.95 11.91 17.79
N ARG A 122 -11.01 12.75 17.35
CA ARG A 122 -11.24 14.16 17.02
C ARG A 122 -11.06 14.40 15.52
N LEU A 123 -12.15 14.82 14.86
CA LEU A 123 -12.13 15.19 13.45
C LEU A 123 -11.72 16.65 13.30
N VAL A 124 -10.51 16.91 12.79
CA VAL A 124 -9.95 18.26 12.66
C VAL A 124 -9.19 18.41 11.35
N GLY A 125 -9.54 19.45 10.60
CA GLY A 125 -8.89 19.84 9.35
C GLY A 125 -9.31 18.99 8.15
N ASP A 126 -9.22 19.58 6.96
CA ASP A 126 -9.62 18.92 5.70
C ASP A 126 -8.48 18.10 5.07
N TYR A 127 -7.25 18.30 5.55
CA TYR A 127 -6.02 17.70 5.05
C TYR A 127 -5.11 17.26 6.20
N PHE A 128 -4.26 16.27 5.93
CA PHE A 128 -3.40 15.63 6.93
C PHE A 128 -2.52 16.63 7.71
N ASP A 129 -1.92 17.63 7.05
CA ASP A 129 -1.01 18.57 7.72
C ASP A 129 -1.72 19.42 8.79
N LYS A 130 -2.96 19.83 8.53
CA LYS A 130 -3.79 20.56 9.51
C LYS A 130 -4.14 19.65 10.69
N THR A 131 -4.49 18.40 10.42
CA THR A 131 -4.78 17.39 11.44
C THR A 131 -3.55 17.12 12.31
N LEU A 132 -2.36 16.97 11.71
CA LEU A 132 -1.10 16.75 12.41
C LEU A 132 -0.74 17.91 13.32
N HIS A 133 -0.82 19.15 12.83
CA HIS A 133 -0.57 20.35 13.63
C HIS A 133 -1.54 20.46 14.82
N ALA A 134 -2.83 20.15 14.61
CA ALA A 134 -3.82 20.17 15.68
C ALA A 134 -3.52 19.11 16.76
N ALA A 135 -3.12 17.90 16.34
CA ALA A 135 -2.74 16.83 17.25
C ALA A 135 -1.50 17.20 18.08
N GLN A 136 -0.46 17.74 17.44
CA GLN A 136 0.77 18.18 18.13
C GLN A 136 0.50 19.34 19.09
N SER A 137 -0.32 20.30 18.69
CA SER A 137 -0.69 21.44 19.54
C SER A 137 -1.48 20.99 20.77
N PHE A 138 -2.46 20.09 20.60
CA PHE A 138 -3.19 19.50 21.72
C PHE A 138 -2.27 18.69 22.63
N CYS A 139 -1.37 17.89 22.04
CA CYS A 139 -0.42 17.09 22.80
C CYS A 139 0.45 17.95 23.73
N ALA A 140 0.97 19.07 23.21
CA ALA A 140 1.77 20.01 23.99
C ALA A 140 0.95 20.69 25.11
N GLN A 141 -0.31 21.07 24.83
CA GLN A 141 -1.20 21.71 25.81
C GLN A 141 -1.64 20.76 26.93
N ALA A 142 -1.88 19.50 26.59
CA ALA A 142 -2.37 18.49 27.54
C ALA A 142 -1.24 17.79 28.33
N GLY A 143 0.04 18.07 28.03
CA GLY A 143 1.17 17.34 28.61
C GLY A 143 1.19 15.85 28.21
N ALA A 144 0.56 15.51 27.08
CA ALA A 144 0.43 14.15 26.59
C ALA A 144 1.71 13.69 25.86
N HIS A 145 1.79 12.39 25.56
CA HIS A 145 2.85 11.83 24.72
C HIS A 145 2.38 11.69 23.26
N PHE A 146 3.10 12.31 22.32
CA PHE A 146 2.78 12.20 20.89
C PHE A 146 3.40 10.93 20.31
N LEU A 147 2.57 9.97 19.90
CA LEU A 147 3.03 8.72 19.34
C LEU A 147 3.24 8.84 17.82
N SER A 148 4.51 8.98 17.42
CA SER A 148 4.90 9.07 16.02
C SER A 148 4.51 7.81 15.23
N PRO A 149 4.03 7.93 13.98
CA PRO A 149 3.74 6.78 13.13
C PRO A 149 4.98 6.04 12.63
N PHE A 150 6.17 6.65 12.69
CA PHE A 150 7.41 6.05 12.18
C PHE A 150 8.69 6.72 12.67
N ASP A 151 8.72 8.05 12.86
CA ASP A 151 9.95 8.81 13.10
C ASP A 151 10.28 8.92 14.60
N ASP A 152 10.43 7.77 15.26
CA ASP A 152 10.72 7.67 16.69
C ASP A 152 11.57 6.41 16.95
N GLU A 153 12.56 6.51 17.84
CA GLU A 153 13.53 5.43 18.10
C GLU A 153 12.85 4.17 18.64
N ASP A 154 11.90 4.32 19.56
CA ASP A 154 11.20 3.21 20.17
C ASP A 154 10.18 2.59 19.23
N VAL A 155 9.57 3.41 18.37
CA VAL A 155 8.72 2.93 17.26
C VAL A 155 9.56 2.09 16.30
N ILE A 156 10.71 2.58 15.84
CA ILE A 156 11.62 1.86 14.92
C ILE A 156 12.10 0.55 15.54
N GLU A 157 12.51 0.56 16.82
CA GLU A 157 12.88 -0.65 17.57
C GLU A 157 11.71 -1.65 17.65
N GLY A 158 10.50 -1.17 17.91
CA GLY A 158 9.30 -1.99 17.92
C GLY A 158 9.02 -2.63 16.56
N GLN A 159 9.10 -1.87 15.47
CA GLN A 159 8.92 -2.42 14.12
C GLN A 159 10.00 -3.45 13.76
N ALA A 160 11.23 -3.30 14.28
CA ALA A 160 12.31 -4.26 14.08
C ALA A 160 12.03 -5.65 14.70
N SER A 161 11.02 -5.78 15.57
CA SER A 161 10.56 -7.10 16.03
C SER A 161 10.09 -8.02 14.90
N VAL A 162 9.65 -7.47 13.76
CA VAL A 162 9.35 -8.24 12.54
C VAL A 162 10.60 -9.01 12.07
N ALA A 163 11.76 -8.35 12.07
CA ALA A 163 13.03 -8.96 11.67
C ALA A 163 13.50 -10.04 12.65
N ALA A 164 13.29 -9.81 13.95
CA ALA A 164 13.56 -10.80 14.99
C ALA A 164 12.73 -12.08 14.77
N GLU A 165 11.45 -11.94 14.46
CA GLU A 165 10.57 -13.07 14.14
C GLU A 165 11.00 -13.77 12.85
N ILE A 166 11.32 -13.03 11.78
CA ILE A 166 11.79 -13.62 10.52
C ILE A 166 13.01 -14.51 10.76
N GLN A 167 14.02 -13.98 11.46
CA GLN A 167 15.24 -14.73 11.74
C GLN A 167 14.98 -15.99 12.59
N ALA A 168 14.11 -15.88 13.59
CA ALA A 168 13.77 -16.99 14.47
C ALA A 168 12.97 -18.08 13.73
N GLN A 169 11.97 -17.70 12.94
CA GLN A 169 11.09 -18.61 12.22
C GLN A 169 11.79 -19.29 11.05
N LEU A 170 12.67 -18.58 10.34
CA LEU A 170 13.47 -19.14 9.24
C LEU A 170 14.66 -19.98 9.74
N GLY A 171 15.10 -19.76 10.99
CA GLY A 171 16.29 -20.40 11.57
C GLY A 171 17.62 -19.91 10.99
N ARG A 172 17.59 -18.96 10.03
CA ARG A 172 18.73 -18.37 9.35
C ARG A 172 18.40 -16.95 8.86
N VAL A 173 19.40 -16.24 8.35
CA VAL A 173 19.20 -14.96 7.66
C VAL A 173 18.73 -15.25 6.23
N PRO A 174 17.68 -14.60 5.72
CA PRO A 174 17.26 -14.75 4.32
C PRO A 174 18.27 -14.10 3.37
N ASP A 175 18.25 -14.47 2.09
CA ASP A 175 19.15 -13.88 1.08
C ASP A 175 18.72 -12.45 0.72
N ARG A 176 17.40 -12.20 0.63
CA ARG A 176 16.84 -10.87 0.35
C ARG A 176 15.56 -10.63 1.16
N ILE A 177 15.34 -9.39 1.62
CA ILE A 177 14.08 -8.94 2.22
C ILE A 177 13.52 -7.78 1.40
N ILE A 178 12.24 -7.85 1.04
CA ILE A 178 11.53 -6.81 0.29
C ILE A 178 10.58 -6.07 1.23
N LEU A 179 10.73 -4.74 1.31
CA LEU A 179 10.11 -3.88 2.32
C LEU A 179 9.35 -2.72 1.67
N PRO A 180 8.06 -2.51 1.97
CA PRO A 180 7.39 -1.27 1.58
C PRO A 180 7.93 -0.09 2.39
N VAL A 181 8.05 1.07 1.75
CA VAL A 181 8.52 2.30 2.36
C VAL A 181 7.46 3.40 2.18
N GLY A 182 6.99 3.92 3.30
CA GLY A 182 6.42 5.27 3.39
C GLY A 182 7.35 6.11 4.26
N GLY A 183 6.95 6.42 5.50
CA GLY A 183 7.83 7.14 6.44
C GLY A 183 9.08 6.37 6.92
N GLY A 184 9.30 5.13 6.49
CA GLY A 184 10.53 4.37 6.69
C GLY A 184 10.66 3.60 8.02
N GLY A 185 9.69 3.67 8.94
CA GLY A 185 9.82 3.06 10.28
C GLY A 185 10.08 1.54 10.28
N LEU A 186 9.30 0.78 9.49
CA LEU A 186 9.49 -0.66 9.33
C LEU A 186 10.84 -0.96 8.67
N SER A 187 11.11 -0.32 7.54
CA SER A 187 12.28 -0.60 6.71
C SER A 187 13.59 -0.23 7.41
N ALA A 188 13.62 0.89 8.13
CA ALA A 188 14.73 1.30 8.98
C ALA A 188 14.96 0.31 10.12
N GLY A 189 13.89 -0.18 10.76
CA GLY A 189 13.97 -1.16 11.84
C GLY A 189 14.53 -2.50 11.36
N VAL A 190 13.98 -3.05 10.26
CA VAL A 190 14.44 -4.32 9.68
C VAL A 190 15.88 -4.21 9.17
N ARG A 191 16.23 -3.13 8.47
CA ARG A 191 17.59 -2.88 7.98
C ARG A 191 18.61 -2.73 9.11
N SER A 192 18.22 -2.08 10.21
CA SER A 192 19.07 -1.91 11.40
C SER A 192 19.28 -3.23 12.15
N PHE A 193 18.31 -4.14 12.11
CA PHE A 193 18.40 -5.45 12.76
C PHE A 193 19.40 -6.39 12.06
N PHE A 194 19.24 -6.57 10.75
CA PHE A 194 20.06 -7.49 9.96
C PHE A 194 21.38 -6.88 9.48
N GLY A 195 21.51 -5.55 9.46
CA GLY A 195 22.73 -4.91 8.95
C GLY A 195 22.97 -5.27 7.48
N ASN A 196 24.21 -5.60 7.12
CA ASN A 196 24.56 -6.02 5.75
C ASN A 196 24.48 -7.55 5.56
N ALA A 197 23.80 -8.28 6.45
CA ALA A 197 23.77 -9.74 6.40
C ALA A 197 22.86 -10.32 5.30
N CYS A 198 21.99 -9.50 4.71
CA CYS A 198 21.14 -9.86 3.56
C CYS A 198 21.03 -8.69 2.58
N ALA A 199 20.57 -8.97 1.37
CA ALA A 199 20.16 -7.93 0.42
C ALA A 199 18.79 -7.35 0.82
N TYR A 200 18.51 -6.14 0.34
CA TYR A 200 17.22 -5.47 0.57
C TYR A 200 16.67 -4.93 -0.74
N THR A 201 15.35 -4.91 -0.83
CA THR A 201 14.65 -4.08 -1.80
C THR A 201 13.65 -3.22 -1.05
N PHE A 202 13.72 -1.91 -1.28
CA PHE A 202 12.81 -0.92 -0.72
C PHE A 202 11.82 -0.52 -1.80
N VAL A 203 10.54 -0.59 -1.50
CA VAL A 203 9.48 -0.40 -2.49
C VAL A 203 8.67 0.83 -2.12
N GLU A 204 8.49 1.76 -3.05
CA GLU A 204 7.67 2.96 -2.91
C GLU A 204 6.61 3.01 -4.01
N PRO A 205 5.43 3.58 -3.77
CA PRO A 205 4.54 3.92 -4.86
C PRO A 205 5.14 5.05 -5.71
N THR A 206 4.91 5.04 -7.02
CA THR A 206 5.40 6.08 -7.92
C THR A 206 4.90 7.46 -7.52
N GLY A 207 3.68 7.57 -7.01
CA GLY A 207 3.11 8.84 -6.55
C GLY A 207 3.58 9.31 -5.17
N ALA A 208 4.46 8.59 -4.46
CA ALA A 208 5.06 9.04 -3.19
C ALA A 208 6.47 8.45 -2.96
N GLN A 209 7.47 9.00 -3.63
CA GLN A 209 8.87 8.51 -3.64
C GLN A 209 9.74 9.12 -2.53
N SER A 210 9.30 9.00 -1.28
CA SER A 210 9.90 9.67 -0.12
C SER A 210 11.38 9.34 0.14
N LEU A 211 11.77 8.06 0.08
CA LEU A 211 13.13 7.56 0.27
C LEU A 211 13.97 7.77 -0.98
N GLY A 212 13.43 7.45 -2.16
CA GLY A 212 14.15 7.63 -3.42
C GLY A 212 14.63 9.06 -3.60
N LYS A 213 13.77 10.04 -3.29
CA LYS A 213 14.13 11.47 -3.32
C LYS A 213 15.04 11.89 -2.18
N ALA A 214 14.87 11.34 -0.98
CA ALA A 214 15.79 11.64 0.12
C ALA A 214 17.22 11.11 -0.14
N LEU A 215 17.36 9.95 -0.78
CA LEU A 215 18.67 9.40 -1.19
C LEU A 215 19.32 10.22 -2.30
N GLU A 216 18.52 10.78 -3.21
CA GLU A 216 18.99 11.69 -4.26
C GLU A 216 19.58 12.98 -3.69
N GLU A 217 18.86 13.60 -2.75
CA GLU A 217 19.22 14.88 -2.16
C GLU A 217 20.16 14.75 -0.95
N GLY A 218 20.35 13.54 -0.43
CA GLY A 218 21.14 13.24 0.77
C GLY A 218 20.49 13.68 2.08
N ALA A 219 19.21 14.07 2.07
CA ALA A 219 18.45 14.50 3.24
C ALA A 219 16.93 14.31 3.03
N PRO A 220 16.11 14.20 4.09
CA PRO A 220 14.66 14.14 3.95
C PRO A 220 14.10 15.40 3.28
N VAL A 221 13.40 15.21 2.15
CA VAL A 221 12.75 16.28 1.39
C VAL A 221 11.25 16.02 1.25
N ASP A 222 10.48 17.10 1.12
CA ASP A 222 9.03 17.01 0.85
C ASP A 222 8.81 16.81 -0.65
N VAL A 223 8.09 15.75 -1.02
CA VAL A 223 7.79 15.37 -2.41
C VAL A 223 6.35 15.69 -2.82
N SER A 224 5.64 16.53 -2.07
CA SER A 224 4.28 16.94 -2.39
C SER A 224 4.19 17.67 -3.74
N PRO A 225 3.06 17.52 -4.48
CA PRO A 225 1.88 16.72 -4.14
C PRO A 225 2.12 15.20 -4.33
N ILE A 226 1.45 14.37 -3.52
CA ILE A 226 1.53 12.91 -3.58
C ILE A 226 0.20 12.26 -3.97
N ASN A 227 0.27 11.05 -4.54
CA ASN A 227 -0.89 10.18 -4.75
C ASN A 227 -1.22 9.43 -3.44
N SER A 228 -2.45 9.57 -2.96
CA SER A 228 -2.91 8.98 -1.69
C SER A 228 -3.50 7.57 -1.82
N PHE A 229 -3.52 6.98 -3.02
CA PHE A 229 -4.15 5.68 -3.28
C PHE A 229 -3.55 4.55 -2.42
N VAL A 230 -2.22 4.55 -2.26
CA VAL A 230 -1.47 3.63 -1.40
C VAL A 230 -1.29 4.26 -0.02
N ASP A 231 -2.40 4.49 0.67
CA ASP A 231 -2.48 5.26 1.93
C ASP A 231 -1.49 4.80 3.04
N GLY A 232 -1.16 3.51 3.12
CA GLY A 232 -0.15 2.98 4.05
C GLY A 232 1.31 3.36 3.74
N ALA A 233 1.59 3.82 2.52
CA ALA A 233 2.93 4.21 2.05
C ALA A 233 2.98 5.63 1.42
N ALA A 234 1.84 6.30 1.26
CA ALA A 234 1.73 7.66 0.72
C ALA A 234 2.21 8.70 1.76
N VAL A 235 3.53 8.84 1.89
CA VAL A 235 4.18 9.78 2.82
C VAL A 235 4.98 10.80 2.03
N ALA A 236 4.69 12.08 2.21
CA ALA A 236 5.33 13.16 1.46
C ALA A 236 6.80 13.40 1.86
N LYS A 237 7.18 13.03 3.09
CA LYS A 237 8.53 13.23 3.60
C LYS A 237 8.91 12.10 4.54
N ILE A 238 9.97 11.38 4.23
CA ILE A 238 10.52 10.34 5.09
C ILE A 238 10.94 10.93 6.45
N GLY A 239 10.87 10.12 7.52
CA GLY A 239 11.33 10.53 8.85
C GLY A 239 12.83 10.83 8.89
N ALA A 240 13.25 11.71 9.80
CA ALA A 240 14.67 12.05 9.94
C ALA A 240 15.48 10.87 10.50
N ARG A 241 14.98 10.21 11.56
CA ARG A 241 15.62 9.06 12.20
C ARG A 241 15.55 7.82 11.33
N THR A 242 14.45 7.66 10.58
CA THR A 242 14.30 6.55 9.64
C THR A 242 15.25 6.72 8.45
N PHE A 243 15.40 7.93 7.92
CA PHE A 243 16.38 8.22 6.86
C PHE A 243 17.81 8.07 7.33
N GLU A 244 18.18 8.50 8.54
CA GLU A 244 19.54 8.32 9.06
C GLU A 244 20.00 6.85 8.94
N ARG A 245 19.11 5.91 9.24
CA ARG A 245 19.32 4.46 9.17
C ARG A 245 19.30 3.88 7.75
N LEU A 246 18.74 4.61 6.80
CA LEU A 246 18.57 4.20 5.40
C LEU A 246 19.45 5.01 4.44
N SER A 247 20.15 6.03 4.92
CA SER A 247 20.88 7.03 4.12
C SER A 247 22.01 6.44 3.26
N ASN A 248 22.51 5.27 3.63
CA ASN A 248 23.57 4.54 2.92
C ASN A 248 23.06 3.41 2.03
N VAL A 249 21.74 3.29 1.85
CA VAL A 249 21.14 2.34 0.91
C VAL A 249 21.47 2.76 -0.53
N ALA A 250 21.77 1.79 -1.40
CA ALA A 250 22.02 2.08 -2.80
C ALA A 250 20.70 2.46 -3.50
N ARG A 251 20.73 3.47 -4.37
CA ARG A 251 19.54 3.88 -5.14
C ARG A 251 18.99 2.74 -6.01
N SER A 252 19.83 1.79 -6.43
CA SER A 252 19.44 0.58 -7.16
C SER A 252 18.62 -0.42 -6.33
N ASP A 253 18.64 -0.31 -5.00
CA ASP A 253 17.82 -1.14 -4.12
C ASP A 253 16.41 -0.57 -3.92
N VAL A 254 16.10 0.59 -4.50
CA VAL A 254 14.78 1.24 -4.41
C VAL A 254 14.01 1.02 -5.71
N ILE A 255 12.80 0.46 -5.61
CA ILE A 255 11.87 0.25 -6.72
C ILE A 255 10.64 1.14 -6.53
N HIS A 256 10.22 1.78 -7.62
CA HIS A 256 9.00 2.57 -7.67
C HIS A 256 7.93 1.84 -8.47
N LEU A 257 6.79 1.56 -7.84
CA LEU A 257 5.69 0.81 -8.45
C LEU A 257 4.49 1.73 -8.72
N SER A 258 3.96 1.65 -9.93
CA SER A 258 2.67 2.26 -10.27
C SER A 258 1.56 1.73 -9.35
N GLU A 259 0.67 2.62 -8.92
CA GLU A 259 -0.50 2.27 -8.11
C GLU A 259 -1.41 1.27 -8.83
N ASP A 260 -1.56 1.41 -10.15
CA ASP A 260 -2.39 0.52 -10.96
C ASP A 260 -1.72 -0.85 -11.14
N ARG A 261 -0.38 -0.89 -11.18
CA ARG A 261 0.39 -2.14 -11.15
C ARG A 261 0.18 -2.88 -9.83
N ILE A 262 0.24 -2.19 -8.70
CA ILE A 262 0.01 -2.79 -7.38
C ILE A 262 -1.40 -3.43 -7.31
N CYS A 263 -2.39 -2.86 -8.00
CA CYS A 263 -3.74 -3.40 -8.05
C CYS A 263 -3.80 -4.81 -8.67
N THR A 264 -2.94 -5.14 -9.64
CA THR A 264 -2.93 -6.48 -10.24
C THR A 264 -2.56 -7.54 -9.20
N THR A 265 -1.58 -7.25 -8.35
CA THR A 265 -1.14 -8.12 -7.25
C THR A 265 -2.22 -8.27 -6.19
N ILE A 266 -2.94 -7.20 -5.84
CA ILE A 266 -4.06 -7.28 -4.88
C ILE A 266 -5.11 -8.27 -5.40
N VAL A 267 -5.47 -8.15 -6.68
CA VAL A 267 -6.46 -9.04 -7.32
C VAL A 267 -5.93 -10.48 -7.41
N GLU A 268 -4.66 -10.67 -7.78
CA GLU A 268 -4.03 -11.99 -7.85
C GLU A 268 -4.01 -12.67 -6.48
N MET A 269 -3.49 -12.00 -5.45
CA MET A 269 -3.41 -12.53 -4.09
C MET A 269 -4.79 -12.85 -3.52
N LEU A 270 -5.81 -12.04 -3.84
CA LEU A 270 -7.18 -12.32 -3.43
C LEU A 270 -7.75 -13.56 -4.13
N ASN A 271 -7.62 -13.65 -5.46
CA ASN A 271 -8.30 -14.68 -6.25
C ASN A 271 -7.57 -16.02 -6.28
N VAL A 272 -6.24 -16.02 -6.23
CA VAL A 272 -5.40 -17.22 -6.30
C VAL A 272 -5.10 -17.75 -4.90
N GLU A 273 -4.68 -16.88 -4.00
CA GLU A 273 -4.18 -17.26 -2.67
C GLU A 273 -5.22 -17.09 -1.56
N GLY A 274 -6.34 -16.40 -1.81
CA GLY A 274 -7.32 -16.05 -0.78
C GLY A 274 -6.78 -15.06 0.26
N ILE A 275 -5.72 -14.30 -0.07
CA ILE A 275 -5.07 -13.34 0.82
C ILE A 275 -5.59 -11.94 0.51
N VAL A 276 -6.21 -11.30 1.50
CA VAL A 276 -6.69 -9.92 1.40
C VAL A 276 -5.59 -8.94 1.82
N LEU A 277 -5.05 -8.20 0.86
CA LEU A 277 -4.02 -7.19 1.09
C LEU A 277 -4.57 -5.79 0.82
N GLU A 278 -4.14 -4.82 1.63
CA GLU A 278 -4.26 -3.41 1.26
C GLU A 278 -3.16 -3.04 0.25
N PRO A 279 -3.24 -1.89 -0.44
CA PRO A 279 -2.23 -1.53 -1.46
C PRO A 279 -0.78 -1.57 -0.96
N ALA A 280 -0.52 -1.01 0.24
CA ALA A 280 0.84 -1.05 0.81
C ALA A 280 1.30 -2.49 1.16
N GLY A 281 0.36 -3.35 1.54
CA GLY A 281 0.61 -4.77 1.84
C GLY A 281 0.98 -5.60 0.62
N ALA A 282 0.58 -5.19 -0.58
CA ALA A 282 0.89 -5.89 -1.82
C ALA A 282 2.23 -5.47 -2.46
N MET A 283 2.77 -4.30 -2.11
CA MET A 283 3.97 -3.72 -2.74
C MET A 283 5.19 -4.65 -2.72
N ALA A 284 5.47 -5.27 -1.58
CA ALA A 284 6.64 -6.15 -1.44
C ALA A 284 6.53 -7.42 -2.28
N ILE A 285 5.30 -7.88 -2.55
CA ILE A 285 5.06 -9.04 -3.41
C ILE A 285 5.20 -8.61 -4.86
N GLU A 286 4.63 -7.46 -5.25
CA GLU A 286 4.68 -7.00 -6.64
C GLU A 286 6.09 -6.71 -7.13
N ALA A 287 6.98 -6.22 -6.25
CA ALA A 287 8.37 -5.97 -6.59
C ALA A 287 9.14 -7.24 -7.02
N LEU A 288 8.64 -8.45 -6.72
CA LEU A 288 9.23 -9.70 -7.23
C LEU A 288 9.28 -9.75 -8.76
N SER A 289 8.27 -9.17 -9.43
CA SER A 289 8.19 -9.11 -10.89
C SER A 289 9.39 -8.36 -11.51
N ASP A 290 9.93 -7.34 -10.83
CA ASP A 290 11.12 -6.60 -11.28
C ASP A 290 12.43 -7.29 -10.91
N LEU A 291 12.39 -8.23 -9.95
CA LEU A 291 13.55 -8.93 -9.42
C LEU A 291 13.61 -10.40 -9.87
N ALA A 292 12.77 -10.81 -10.84
CA ALA A 292 12.54 -12.22 -11.17
C ALA A 292 13.83 -13.00 -11.42
N GLU A 293 14.80 -12.43 -12.15
CA GLU A 293 16.10 -13.07 -12.38
C GLU A 293 17.02 -13.01 -11.16
N GLU A 294 16.96 -11.93 -10.38
CA GLU A 294 17.82 -11.75 -9.22
C GLU A 294 17.46 -12.66 -8.04
N VAL A 295 16.20 -13.09 -7.94
CA VAL A 295 15.72 -13.90 -6.82
C VAL A 295 15.82 -15.41 -7.06
N LYS A 296 16.06 -15.86 -8.30
CA LYS A 296 16.14 -17.30 -8.63
C LYS A 296 17.11 -18.04 -7.71
N GLY A 297 16.65 -19.16 -7.17
CA GLY A 297 17.41 -20.04 -6.26
C GLY A 297 17.69 -19.44 -4.88
N LYS A 298 17.13 -18.28 -4.53
CA LYS A 298 17.34 -17.60 -3.24
C LYS A 298 16.14 -17.77 -2.31
N THR A 299 16.37 -17.61 -1.01
CA THR A 299 15.32 -17.43 -0.01
C THR A 299 15.00 -15.95 0.13
N VAL A 300 13.80 -15.55 -0.27
CA VAL A 300 13.34 -14.15 -0.26
C VAL A 300 12.15 -14.00 0.67
N VAL A 301 12.16 -12.94 1.49
CA VAL A 301 11.05 -12.62 2.39
C VAL A 301 10.36 -11.33 1.92
N CYS A 302 9.09 -11.42 1.57
CA CYS A 302 8.22 -10.29 1.28
C CYS A 302 7.38 -9.96 2.53
N ILE A 303 7.35 -8.69 2.93
CA ILE A 303 6.49 -8.27 4.05
C ILE A 303 5.09 -7.93 3.53
N ALA A 304 4.10 -8.77 3.86
CA ALA A 304 2.68 -8.47 3.67
C ALA A 304 2.24 -7.51 4.80
N SER A 305 2.56 -6.22 4.64
CA SER A 305 2.58 -5.26 5.75
C SER A 305 1.22 -4.93 6.36
N GLY A 306 0.12 -5.14 5.61
CA GLY A 306 -1.22 -4.87 6.09
C GLY A 306 -2.32 -5.43 5.19
N GLY A 307 -3.47 -5.66 5.80
CA GLY A 307 -4.68 -6.20 5.19
C GLY A 307 -5.93 -5.39 5.52
N ASN A 308 -5.80 -4.11 5.86
CA ASN A 308 -6.92 -3.22 6.13
C ASN A 308 -7.53 -2.66 4.84
N PHE A 309 -7.86 -3.58 3.93
CA PHE A 309 -8.51 -3.26 2.67
C PHE A 309 -9.99 -2.95 2.87
N ASP A 310 -10.48 -1.92 2.17
CA ASP A 310 -11.89 -1.58 2.09
C ASP A 310 -12.51 -2.26 0.87
N PHE A 311 -13.43 -3.19 1.08
CA PHE A 311 -14.06 -3.95 0.00
C PHE A 311 -14.89 -3.08 -0.95
N GLU A 312 -15.33 -1.89 -0.51
CA GLU A 312 -16.01 -0.93 -1.39
C GLU A 312 -15.07 -0.39 -2.48
N ARG A 313 -13.74 -0.47 -2.28
CA ARG A 313 -12.72 -0.11 -3.27
C ARG A 313 -12.39 -1.22 -4.27
N LEU A 314 -12.93 -2.43 -4.09
CA LEU A 314 -12.59 -3.55 -4.98
C LEU A 314 -12.93 -3.30 -6.45
N PRO A 315 -14.06 -2.66 -6.82
CA PRO A 315 -14.33 -2.30 -8.22
C PRO A 315 -13.27 -1.37 -8.80
N GLU A 316 -12.85 -0.34 -8.07
CA GLU A 316 -11.79 0.59 -8.49
C GLU A 316 -10.46 -0.14 -8.68
N VAL A 317 -10.07 -1.00 -7.73
CA VAL A 317 -8.85 -1.81 -7.81
C VAL A 317 -8.89 -2.74 -9.02
N LYS A 318 -10.01 -3.43 -9.25
CA LYS A 318 -10.17 -4.32 -10.41
C LYS A 318 -10.04 -3.53 -11.70
N GLU A 319 -10.67 -2.38 -11.80
CA GLU A 319 -10.61 -1.54 -12.98
C GLU A 319 -9.19 -1.04 -13.28
N ARG A 320 -8.48 -0.51 -12.28
CA ARG A 320 -7.08 -0.09 -12.40
C ARG A 320 -6.19 -1.26 -12.84
N ALA A 321 -6.36 -2.42 -12.23
CA ALA A 321 -5.61 -3.63 -12.58
C ALA A 321 -5.86 -4.06 -14.04
N GLN A 322 -7.12 -4.08 -14.49
CA GLN A 322 -7.46 -4.47 -15.86
C GLN A 322 -6.93 -3.47 -16.90
N ARG A 323 -6.98 -2.17 -16.60
CA ARG A 323 -6.39 -1.12 -17.46
C ARG A 323 -4.87 -1.27 -17.54
N TYR A 324 -4.20 -1.46 -16.41
CA TYR A 324 -2.75 -1.65 -16.35
C TYR A 324 -2.31 -2.90 -17.13
N SER A 325 -3.02 -4.02 -16.96
CA SER A 325 -2.76 -5.26 -17.69
C SER A 325 -3.10 -5.19 -19.17
N GLY A 326 -3.68 -4.09 -19.67
CA GLY A 326 -4.02 -3.91 -21.08
C GLY A 326 -5.23 -4.72 -21.54
N ILE A 327 -6.01 -5.28 -20.61
CA ILE A 327 -7.19 -6.11 -20.90
C ILE A 327 -8.51 -5.34 -20.77
N LYS A 328 -8.45 -4.05 -20.43
CA LYS A 328 -9.62 -3.15 -20.44
C LYS A 328 -9.25 -1.82 -21.06
N LYS A 329 -10.05 -1.37 -22.02
CA LYS A 329 -9.87 -0.09 -22.71
C LYS A 329 -11.18 0.67 -22.85
N TYR A 330 -11.08 1.99 -22.89
CA TYR A 330 -12.19 2.90 -23.09
C TYR A 330 -11.98 3.72 -24.36
N PHE A 331 -13.03 3.79 -25.19
CA PHE A 331 -13.01 4.51 -26.46
C PHE A 331 -14.19 5.47 -26.57
N ILE A 332 -13.98 6.61 -27.22
CA ILE A 332 -15.04 7.46 -27.75
C ILE A 332 -15.15 7.19 -29.24
N LEU A 333 -16.21 6.49 -29.67
CA LEU A 333 -16.51 6.19 -31.06
C LEU A 333 -17.38 7.29 -31.69
N ARG A 334 -17.08 7.67 -32.93
CA ARG A 334 -17.98 8.48 -33.76
C ARG A 334 -18.78 7.55 -34.67
N MET A 335 -19.99 7.23 -34.25
CA MET A 335 -20.86 6.32 -34.99
C MET A 335 -21.76 7.07 -35.98
N PRO A 336 -21.87 6.60 -37.25
CA PRO A 336 -22.81 7.19 -38.20
C PRO A 336 -24.26 6.95 -37.74
N GLN A 337 -25.11 7.99 -37.83
CA GLN A 337 -26.51 7.89 -37.44
C GLN A 337 -27.36 7.25 -38.56
N ARG A 338 -27.08 5.99 -38.89
CA ARG A 338 -27.85 5.18 -39.85
C ARG A 338 -28.26 3.84 -39.26
N PRO A 339 -29.38 3.24 -39.71
CA PRO A 339 -29.75 1.88 -39.31
C PRO A 339 -28.60 0.89 -39.57
N GLY A 340 -28.38 -0.02 -38.61
CA GLY A 340 -27.37 -1.09 -38.73
C GLY A 340 -25.96 -0.75 -38.27
N ALA A 341 -25.60 0.52 -38.06
CA ALA A 341 -24.24 0.92 -37.68
C ALA A 341 -23.74 0.25 -36.37
N LEU A 342 -24.62 0.10 -35.37
CA LEU A 342 -24.26 -0.61 -34.13
C LEU A 342 -24.04 -2.10 -34.38
N LYS A 343 -24.84 -2.71 -35.24
CA LYS A 343 -24.67 -4.13 -35.59
C LYS A 343 -23.34 -4.36 -36.31
N GLU A 344 -22.95 -3.45 -37.21
CA GLU A 344 -21.64 -3.50 -37.86
C GLU A 344 -20.50 -3.41 -36.84
N PHE A 345 -20.59 -2.49 -35.88
CA PHE A 345 -19.61 -2.39 -34.80
C PHE A 345 -19.55 -3.68 -33.95
N LEU A 346 -20.69 -4.23 -33.55
CA LEU A 346 -20.73 -5.46 -32.73
C LEU A 346 -20.11 -6.67 -33.43
N ASN A 347 -20.10 -6.70 -34.77
CA ASN A 347 -19.46 -7.78 -35.52
C ASN A 347 -17.93 -7.70 -35.53
N ILE A 348 -17.34 -6.56 -35.14
CA ILE A 348 -15.88 -6.38 -35.01
C ILE A 348 -15.37 -7.00 -33.71
N LEU A 349 -16.21 -7.05 -32.67
CA LEU A 349 -15.85 -7.65 -31.39
C LEU A 349 -15.54 -9.14 -31.57
N GLY A 350 -14.44 -9.57 -30.96
CA GLY A 350 -14.07 -10.98 -30.89
C GLY A 350 -14.91 -11.77 -29.90
N PRO A 351 -14.81 -13.11 -29.94
CA PRO A 351 -15.53 -13.99 -29.01
C PRO A 351 -15.09 -13.84 -27.56
N GLU A 352 -13.92 -13.22 -27.32
CA GLU A 352 -13.35 -12.96 -25.99
C GLU A 352 -13.55 -11.51 -25.53
N ASP A 353 -14.18 -10.66 -26.35
CA ASP A 353 -14.36 -9.24 -26.07
C ASP A 353 -15.77 -9.00 -25.49
N ASP A 354 -15.83 -8.38 -24.33
CA ASP A 354 -17.07 -8.01 -23.64
C ASP A 354 -17.22 -6.48 -23.56
N ILE A 355 -18.45 -6.01 -23.67
CA ILE A 355 -18.77 -4.58 -23.55
C ILE A 355 -19.06 -4.28 -22.08
N ALA A 356 -18.04 -3.82 -21.36
CA ALA A 356 -18.15 -3.44 -19.95
C ALA A 356 -18.90 -2.12 -19.72
N ARG A 357 -18.92 -1.22 -20.73
CA ARG A 357 -19.66 0.05 -20.67
C ARG A 357 -20.13 0.45 -22.05
N PHE A 358 -21.34 0.99 -22.16
CA PHE A 358 -21.87 1.53 -23.41
C PHE A 358 -22.80 2.71 -23.11
N GLU A 359 -22.40 3.91 -23.54
CA GLU A 359 -23.22 5.11 -23.44
C GLU A 359 -23.32 5.81 -24.79
N TYR A 360 -24.55 5.98 -25.27
CA TYR A 360 -24.83 6.63 -26.55
C TYR A 360 -25.41 8.04 -26.34
N LEU A 361 -24.66 9.05 -26.78
CA LEU A 361 -25.11 10.45 -26.75
C LEU A 361 -25.57 10.87 -28.15
N LYS A 362 -26.90 10.90 -28.34
CA LYS A 362 -27.51 11.41 -29.58
C LYS A 362 -27.44 12.93 -29.61
N LYS A 363 -26.74 13.50 -30.60
CA LYS A 363 -26.76 14.94 -30.88
C LYS A 363 -27.65 15.23 -32.08
N SER A 364 -28.67 16.06 -31.87
CA SER A 364 -29.77 16.36 -32.82
C SER A 364 -29.31 17.04 -34.11
N ALA A 365 -28.12 17.66 -34.12
CA ALA A 365 -27.62 18.51 -35.20
C ALA A 365 -26.37 17.96 -35.93
N ARG A 366 -26.07 16.66 -35.79
CA ARG A 366 -24.88 16.03 -36.41
C ARG A 366 -25.24 14.69 -37.06
N ASN A 367 -24.62 14.40 -38.21
CA ASN A 367 -24.74 13.10 -38.90
C ASN A 367 -24.08 11.93 -38.13
N PHE A 368 -23.45 12.21 -36.99
CA PHE A 368 -22.74 11.25 -36.15
C PHE A 368 -23.18 11.36 -34.69
N GLY A 369 -23.36 10.22 -34.03
CA GLY A 369 -23.48 10.12 -32.58
C GLY A 369 -22.11 9.86 -31.93
N SER A 370 -21.96 10.23 -30.67
CA SER A 370 -20.76 9.88 -29.88
C SER A 370 -21.12 8.74 -28.94
N VAL A 371 -20.32 7.69 -28.95
CA VAL A 371 -20.49 6.52 -28.08
C VAL A 371 -19.28 6.41 -27.20
N LEU A 372 -19.49 6.46 -25.88
CA LEU A 372 -18.47 6.01 -24.93
C LEU A 372 -18.63 4.50 -24.79
N ILE A 373 -17.57 3.76 -25.06
CA ILE A 373 -17.55 2.31 -24.90
C ILE A 373 -16.36 1.88 -24.07
N GLY A 374 -16.60 0.98 -23.11
CA GLY A 374 -15.57 0.25 -22.38
C GLY A 374 -15.59 -1.19 -22.85
N ILE A 375 -14.43 -1.72 -23.25
CA ILE A 375 -14.27 -3.09 -23.71
C ILE A 375 -13.31 -3.80 -22.76
N GLU A 376 -13.69 -4.99 -22.32
CA GLU A 376 -12.86 -5.92 -21.57
C GLU A 376 -12.54 -7.12 -22.47
N THR A 377 -11.33 -7.66 -22.37
CA THR A 377 -10.90 -8.84 -23.14
C THR A 377 -10.07 -9.76 -22.24
N THR A 378 -9.71 -10.94 -22.73
CA THR A 378 -8.89 -11.90 -21.96
C THR A 378 -7.39 -11.67 -22.11
N ARG A 379 -6.96 -11.07 -23.23
CA ARG A 379 -5.56 -10.88 -23.60
C ARG A 379 -5.32 -9.54 -24.28
N PRO A 380 -4.23 -8.81 -23.96
CA PRO A 380 -3.97 -7.50 -24.56
C PRO A 380 -3.87 -7.52 -26.09
N GLU A 381 -3.39 -8.63 -26.65
CA GLU A 381 -3.23 -8.81 -28.10
C GLU A 381 -4.57 -8.77 -28.86
N ASN A 382 -5.69 -9.08 -28.20
CA ASN A 382 -7.01 -9.00 -28.81
C ASN A 382 -7.36 -7.56 -29.22
N PHE A 383 -6.87 -6.55 -28.50
CA PHE A 383 -7.05 -5.15 -28.90
C PHE A 383 -6.31 -4.82 -30.19
N VAL A 384 -5.20 -5.48 -30.51
CA VAL A 384 -4.50 -5.24 -31.79
C VAL A 384 -5.39 -5.64 -32.95
N ARG A 385 -6.04 -6.81 -32.86
CA ARG A 385 -7.02 -7.26 -33.85
C ARG A 385 -8.22 -6.31 -33.91
N PHE A 386 -8.83 -6.02 -32.76
CA PHE A 386 -10.01 -5.16 -32.66
C PHE A 386 -9.77 -3.79 -33.30
N LEU A 387 -8.66 -3.12 -32.98
CA LEU A 387 -8.33 -1.81 -33.53
C LEU A 387 -8.07 -1.87 -35.04
N THR A 388 -7.41 -2.92 -35.52
CA THR A 388 -7.17 -3.14 -36.96
C THR A 388 -8.48 -3.26 -37.73
N GLU A 389 -9.40 -4.11 -37.27
CA GLU A 389 -10.70 -4.29 -37.91
C GLU A 389 -11.56 -3.02 -37.82
N LEU A 390 -11.42 -2.25 -36.74
CA LEU A 390 -12.11 -0.99 -36.56
C LEU A 390 -11.63 0.09 -37.55
N ASP A 391 -10.32 0.16 -37.79
CA ASP A 391 -9.69 1.03 -38.79
C ASP A 391 -10.09 0.62 -40.22
N GLU A 392 -10.08 -0.69 -40.54
CA GLU A 392 -10.51 -1.23 -41.84
C GLU A 392 -11.99 -0.94 -42.13
N ALA A 393 -12.84 -0.97 -41.10
CA ALA A 393 -14.25 -0.61 -41.20
C ALA A 393 -14.50 0.91 -41.27
N GLY A 394 -13.46 1.74 -41.16
CA GLY A 394 -13.53 3.20 -41.28
C GLY A 394 -14.16 3.92 -40.09
N PHE A 395 -14.16 3.30 -38.90
CA PHE A 395 -14.63 3.95 -37.69
C PHE A 395 -13.62 4.99 -37.21
N THR A 396 -14.10 6.19 -36.87
CA THR A 396 -13.27 7.16 -36.15
C THR A 396 -13.45 6.98 -34.66
N TYR A 397 -12.36 6.82 -33.92
CA TYR A 397 -12.37 6.66 -32.48
C TYR A 397 -11.27 7.45 -31.79
N THR A 398 -11.36 7.54 -30.47
CA THR A 398 -10.30 8.06 -29.61
C THR A 398 -10.16 7.11 -28.42
N ASP A 399 -8.99 6.52 -28.24
CA ASP A 399 -8.64 5.75 -27.05
C ASP A 399 -8.42 6.72 -25.90
N ILE A 400 -9.31 6.68 -24.91
CA ILE A 400 -9.27 7.53 -23.71
C ILE A 400 -8.80 6.75 -22.49
N THR A 401 -8.32 5.51 -22.66
CA THR A 401 -7.98 4.59 -21.56
C THR A 401 -6.97 5.20 -20.61
N ASN A 402 -6.04 6.01 -21.09
CA ASN A 402 -4.99 6.64 -20.27
C ASN A 402 -5.13 8.16 -20.16
N ASP A 403 -6.29 8.71 -20.54
CA ASP A 403 -6.61 10.13 -20.31
C ASP A 403 -7.19 10.27 -18.90
N GLU A 404 -6.34 10.61 -17.93
CA GLU A 404 -6.76 10.75 -16.53
C GLU A 404 -7.87 11.79 -16.33
N THR A 405 -7.86 12.86 -17.13
CA THR A 405 -8.86 13.93 -16.99
C THR A 405 -10.22 13.40 -17.43
N LEU A 406 -10.29 12.79 -18.62
CA LEU A 406 -11.55 12.20 -19.08
C LEU A 406 -11.97 11.03 -18.19
N ALA A 407 -11.04 10.18 -17.77
CA ALA A 407 -11.34 9.07 -16.87
C ALA A 407 -12.06 9.55 -15.60
N GLN A 408 -11.58 10.59 -14.93
CA GLN A 408 -12.24 11.12 -13.72
C GLN A 408 -13.69 11.59 -13.93
N PHE A 409 -14.07 11.98 -15.16
CA PHE A 409 -15.42 12.45 -15.46
C PHE A 409 -16.35 11.38 -16.04
N VAL A 410 -15.80 10.44 -16.81
CA VAL A 410 -16.61 9.53 -17.64
C VAL A 410 -16.30 8.05 -17.42
N ILE A 411 -15.29 7.70 -16.62
CA ILE A 411 -14.97 6.33 -16.23
C ILE A 411 -15.28 6.23 -14.74
#